data_AF-A0A964H5Y3-F1
#
_entry.id   AF-A0A964H5Y3-F1
#
_cell.length_a   1.000
_cell.length_b   1.000
_cell.length_c   1.000
_cell.angle_alpha   90.00
_cell.angle_beta   90.00
_cell.angle_gamma   90.00
#
_symmetry.space_group_name_H-M   'P 1'
#
loop_
_entity.id
_entity.type
_entity.pdbx_description
1 polymer ?
#
loop_
_entity_poly.entity_id
_entity_poly.type
_entity_poly.pdbx_seq_one_letter_code
_entity_poly.pdbx_strand_id
1 'polypeptide(L)'
;MANITFWKSNWNEFDPTQNGGDITDQQITPGVSGDLIPPVRPFTAEVGGERWVKFFIKTDADIITTSLEMPMPTTCPTEDVFYGLETKGDHTDVESDLDKDNFRLYGSFFVSSVDADNRKVVADRNVEAFIKADDRVSFWNLTTGERKTSMEVESVSGSEITFKEWDDNGDVAGGDGGCSILPLPDLNADEYIGIWLKEVIQPFTKPMEDPQNQIIFSVVYDDK
;
A
#
# COMPACT_ATOMS: atom_id res chain seq x y z
N MET A 1 4.60 -7.55 23.58
CA MET A 1 4.54 -7.20 22.15
C MET A 1 3.40 -8.01 21.57
N ALA A 2 2.45 -7.36 20.90
CA ALA A 2 1.38 -8.06 20.18
C ALA A 2 1.99 -8.85 19.01
N ASN A 3 1.55 -10.08 18.79
CA ASN A 3 1.90 -10.79 17.57
C ASN A 3 0.88 -10.39 16.50
N ILE A 4 1.34 -9.65 15.50
CA ILE A 4 0.53 -9.37 14.32
C ILE A 4 0.85 -10.45 13.29
N THR A 5 -0.17 -11.20 12.91
CA THR A 5 -0.03 -12.24 11.90
C THR A 5 -0.83 -11.83 10.67
N PHE A 6 -0.17 -11.83 9.52
CA PHE A 6 -0.87 -11.70 8.26
C PHE A 6 -1.15 -13.05 7.67
N TRP A 7 -2.27 -13.13 7.00
CA TRP A 7 -2.65 -14.31 6.26
C TRP A 7 -3.10 -13.91 4.85
N LYS A 8 -2.69 -14.69 3.86
CA LYS A 8 -3.13 -14.52 2.47
C LYS A 8 -4.39 -15.34 2.26
N SER A 9 -5.36 -14.81 1.53
CA SER A 9 -6.49 -15.62 1.06
C SER A 9 -6.03 -16.61 -0.01
N ASN A 10 -6.80 -17.68 -0.21
CA ASN A 10 -6.69 -18.46 -1.45
C ASN A 10 -6.86 -17.56 -2.68
N TRP A 11 -6.06 -17.85 -3.70
CA TRP A 11 -5.99 -17.10 -4.94
C TRP A 11 -6.21 -18.04 -6.12
N ASN A 12 -7.30 -17.83 -6.85
CA ASN A 12 -7.66 -18.56 -8.06
C ASN A 12 -7.92 -17.59 -9.22
N GLU A 13 -6.88 -17.34 -10.01
CA GLU A 13 -6.92 -16.47 -11.19
C GLU A 13 -7.86 -16.92 -12.32
N PHE A 14 -8.39 -18.15 -12.29
CA PHE A 14 -9.32 -18.65 -13.31
C PHE A 14 -10.79 -18.52 -12.89
N ASP A 15 -11.04 -18.22 -11.61
CA ASP A 15 -12.39 -18.05 -11.07
C ASP A 15 -12.37 -16.98 -9.97
N PRO A 16 -12.69 -15.72 -10.31
CA PRO A 16 -12.74 -14.61 -9.35
C PRO A 16 -13.70 -14.85 -8.18
N THR A 17 -14.66 -15.78 -8.31
CA THR A 17 -15.57 -16.15 -7.22
C THR A 17 -14.90 -17.04 -6.16
N GLN A 18 -13.68 -17.51 -6.43
CA GLN A 18 -12.84 -18.29 -5.51
C GLN A 18 -11.66 -17.48 -4.95
N ASN A 19 -11.55 -16.19 -5.31
CA ASN A 19 -10.58 -15.26 -4.73
C ASN A 19 -11.11 -14.68 -3.41
N GLY A 20 -10.25 -14.60 -2.39
CA GLY A 20 -10.64 -14.06 -1.08
C GLY A 20 -11.17 -15.09 -0.09
N GLY A 21 -11.13 -16.39 -0.43
CA GLY A 21 -11.54 -17.50 0.44
C GLY A 21 -10.57 -17.79 1.60
N ASP A 22 -10.64 -19.01 2.16
CA ASP A 22 -9.95 -19.42 3.39
C ASP A 22 -8.53 -18.87 3.53
N ILE A 23 -8.26 -18.35 4.72
CA ILE A 23 -6.95 -17.95 5.21
C ILE A 23 -5.98 -19.13 5.00
N THR A 24 -4.95 -18.95 4.18
CA THR A 24 -3.87 -19.93 4.01
C THR A 24 -3.14 -20.12 5.34
N ASP A 25 -2.43 -21.23 5.55
CA ASP A 25 -1.61 -21.42 6.77
C ASP A 25 -0.31 -20.55 6.78
N GLN A 26 -0.15 -19.64 5.81
CA GLN A 26 1.05 -18.83 5.66
C GLN A 26 0.98 -17.58 6.54
N GLN A 27 1.69 -17.63 7.67
CA GLN A 27 1.89 -16.49 8.56
C GLN A 27 2.96 -15.54 8.04
N ILE A 28 2.71 -14.23 8.15
CA ILE A 28 3.72 -13.20 7.91
C ILE A 28 4.03 -12.55 9.25
N THR A 29 5.31 -12.47 9.58
CA THR A 29 5.80 -11.86 10.81
C THR A 29 5.74 -10.33 10.68
N PRO A 30 5.41 -9.57 11.75
CA PRO A 30 5.41 -8.10 11.69
C PRO A 30 6.78 -7.59 11.22
N GLY A 31 6.79 -6.72 10.21
CA GLY A 31 8.01 -6.21 9.57
C GLY A 31 7.80 -5.92 8.08
N VAL A 32 8.90 -5.98 7.32
CA VAL A 32 8.85 -5.89 5.85
C VAL A 32 8.36 -7.22 5.29
N SER A 33 7.21 -7.23 4.61
CA SER A 33 6.75 -8.40 3.89
C SER A 33 7.10 -8.29 2.42
N GLY A 34 8.06 -9.09 1.98
CA GLY A 34 8.24 -9.39 0.55
C GLY A 34 7.11 -10.28 0.04
N ASP A 35 6.90 -10.30 -1.28
CA ASP A 35 6.11 -11.29 -2.01
C ASP A 35 4.62 -11.39 -1.61
N LEU A 36 3.99 -10.32 -1.13
CA LEU A 36 2.54 -10.31 -0.87
C LEU A 36 1.73 -10.46 -2.15
N ILE A 37 2.27 -9.96 -3.26
CA ILE A 37 1.62 -9.94 -4.56
C ILE A 37 2.30 -11.01 -5.43
N PRO A 38 1.57 -12.01 -5.94
CA PRO A 38 2.15 -13.01 -6.82
C PRO A 38 2.66 -12.38 -8.13
N PRO A 39 3.65 -12.97 -8.81
CA PRO A 39 4.15 -12.41 -10.06
C PRO A 39 3.08 -12.36 -11.16
N VAL A 40 3.15 -11.33 -12.02
CA VAL A 40 2.22 -11.15 -13.14
C VAL A 40 2.42 -12.26 -14.18
N ARG A 41 1.34 -12.92 -14.60
CA ARG A 41 1.39 -13.97 -15.63
C ARG A 41 1.66 -13.39 -17.02
N PRO A 42 2.28 -14.17 -17.93
CA PRO A 42 2.54 -13.73 -19.30
C PRO A 42 1.32 -13.21 -20.06
N PHE A 43 0.15 -13.83 -19.88
CA PHE A 43 -1.08 -13.37 -20.54
C PHE A 43 -1.52 -12.01 -20.02
N THR A 44 -1.65 -11.82 -18.70
CA THR A 44 -2.00 -10.53 -18.09
C THR A 44 -0.96 -9.46 -18.38
N ALA A 45 0.32 -9.84 -18.40
CA ALA A 45 1.41 -8.98 -18.81
C ALA A 45 1.27 -8.54 -20.28
N GLU A 46 0.81 -9.43 -21.17
CA GLU A 46 0.58 -9.15 -22.59
C GLU A 46 -0.64 -8.25 -22.81
N VAL A 47 -1.79 -8.57 -22.21
CA VAL A 47 -3.06 -7.88 -22.47
C VAL A 47 -3.37 -6.72 -21.53
N GLY A 48 -2.64 -6.60 -20.41
CA GLY A 48 -2.95 -5.68 -19.32
C GLY A 48 -4.19 -6.10 -18.54
N GLY A 49 -4.49 -5.36 -17.47
CA GLY A 49 -5.69 -5.57 -16.67
C GLY A 49 -5.59 -4.98 -15.28
N GLU A 50 -6.64 -5.17 -14.50
CA GLU A 50 -6.65 -4.89 -13.08
C GLU A 50 -6.82 -6.20 -12.32
N ARG A 51 -6.07 -6.38 -11.22
CA ARG A 51 -6.27 -7.50 -10.29
C ARG A 51 -6.40 -7.01 -8.86
N TRP A 52 -7.16 -7.74 -8.06
CA TRP A 52 -7.39 -7.45 -6.66
C TRP A 52 -6.96 -8.64 -5.80
N VAL A 53 -6.05 -8.43 -4.84
CA VAL A 53 -5.57 -9.47 -3.94
C VAL A 53 -5.99 -9.13 -2.51
N LYS A 54 -6.54 -10.10 -1.76
CA LYS A 54 -6.95 -9.90 -0.36
C LYS A 54 -5.90 -10.46 0.60
N PHE A 55 -5.64 -9.74 1.67
CA PHE A 55 -4.95 -10.28 2.84
C PHE A 55 -5.63 -9.82 4.13
N PHE A 56 -5.41 -10.58 5.19
CA PHE A 56 -6.01 -10.35 6.49
C PHE A 56 -4.95 -10.02 7.53
N ILE A 57 -5.30 -9.13 8.45
CA ILE A 57 -4.53 -8.86 9.65
C ILE A 57 -5.31 -9.42 10.83
N LYS A 58 -4.64 -10.28 11.61
CA LYS A 58 -5.12 -10.70 12.92
C LYS A 58 -4.09 -10.34 13.99
N THR A 59 -4.58 -9.99 15.17
CA THR A 59 -3.78 -9.79 16.36
C THR A 59 -4.29 -10.63 17.53
N ASP A 60 -3.37 -10.98 18.43
CA ASP A 60 -3.64 -11.63 19.71
C ASP A 60 -3.81 -10.63 20.88
N ALA A 61 -3.75 -9.32 20.60
CA ALA A 61 -3.90 -8.26 21.59
C ALA A 61 -4.61 -7.05 20.96
N ASP A 62 -5.28 -6.24 21.77
CA ASP A 62 -5.94 -5.03 21.25
C ASP A 62 -4.91 -4.06 20.65
N ILE A 63 -5.10 -3.69 19.38
CA ILE A 63 -4.29 -2.72 18.66
C ILE A 63 -5.11 -1.45 18.51
N ILE A 64 -4.60 -0.36 19.09
CA ILE A 64 -5.31 0.93 19.12
C ILE A 64 -5.00 1.75 17.86
N THR A 65 -3.76 1.71 17.35
CA THR A 65 -3.39 2.48 16.16
C THR A 65 -2.43 1.68 15.31
N THR A 66 -2.79 1.42 14.04
CA THR A 66 -1.87 0.86 13.05
C THR A 66 -2.00 1.56 11.71
N SER A 67 -0.96 1.45 10.90
CA SER A 67 -0.99 1.96 9.53
C SER A 67 -0.25 1.05 8.57
N LEU A 68 -0.56 1.21 7.29
CA LEU A 68 0.05 0.50 6.18
C LEU A 68 0.75 1.48 5.25
N GLU A 69 1.95 1.11 4.80
CA GLU A 69 2.78 1.95 3.93
C GLU A 69 3.40 1.11 2.81
N MET A 70 3.47 1.66 1.60
CA MET A 70 4.20 1.06 0.47
C MET A 70 5.37 1.97 0.10
N PRO A 71 6.51 1.88 0.80
CA PRO A 71 7.58 2.83 0.55
C PRO A 71 8.26 2.62 -0.79
N MET A 72 8.21 1.40 -1.34
CA MET A 72 8.78 1.05 -2.63
C MET A 72 7.72 1.14 -3.72
N PRO A 73 7.75 2.16 -4.59
CA PRO A 73 6.90 2.18 -5.76
C PRO A 73 7.35 1.12 -6.76
N THR A 74 6.40 0.61 -7.54
CA THR A 74 6.75 -0.19 -8.70
C THR A 74 7.60 0.66 -9.64
N THR A 75 8.72 0.06 -10.05
CA THR A 75 9.66 0.65 -11.02
C THR A 75 9.07 0.70 -12.42
N CYS A 76 7.95 0.01 -12.65
CA CYS A 76 7.18 0.15 -13.87
C CYS A 76 6.34 1.43 -13.75
N PRO A 77 6.59 2.46 -14.59
CA PRO A 77 5.89 3.75 -14.53
C PRO A 77 4.39 3.63 -14.90
N THR A 78 3.97 2.44 -15.30
CA THR A 78 2.62 2.12 -15.76
C THR A 78 1.95 1.04 -14.93
N GLU A 79 2.65 0.46 -13.95
CA GLU A 79 2.00 -0.35 -12.93
C GLU A 79 1.73 0.55 -11.72
N ASP A 80 0.63 0.27 -11.03
CA ASP A 80 0.35 0.88 -9.74
C ASP A 80 -0.20 -0.18 -8.81
N VAL A 81 0.34 -0.23 -7.59
CA VAL A 81 -0.23 -0.99 -6.50
C VAL A 81 -0.92 0.01 -5.57
N PHE A 82 -2.14 -0.32 -5.17
CA PHE A 82 -2.89 0.44 -4.19
C PHE A 82 -3.41 -0.45 -3.08
N TYR A 83 -3.52 0.10 -1.86
CA TYR A 83 -4.29 -0.48 -0.79
C TYR A 83 -5.71 0.06 -0.79
N GLY A 84 -6.62 -0.81 -0.39
CA GLY A 84 -7.96 -0.51 0.01
C GLY A 84 -8.24 -1.18 1.35
N LEU A 85 -8.95 -0.49 2.24
CA LEU A 85 -9.32 -1.04 3.55
C LEU A 85 -10.82 -1.38 3.63
N GLU A 86 -11.13 -2.61 4.02
CA GLU A 86 -12.48 -3.04 4.43
C GLU A 86 -12.47 -3.34 5.92
N THR A 87 -13.15 -2.50 6.71
CA THR A 87 -12.94 -2.46 8.16
C THR A 87 -13.81 -3.41 8.97
N LYS A 88 -14.80 -4.11 8.41
CA LYS A 88 -15.68 -4.99 9.20
C LYS A 88 -16.22 -6.14 8.36
N GLY A 89 -15.73 -7.35 8.65
CA GLY A 89 -16.11 -8.54 7.90
C GLY A 89 -15.66 -9.84 8.56
N ASP A 90 -16.33 -10.94 8.21
CA ASP A 90 -15.83 -12.29 8.46
C ASP A 90 -14.73 -12.58 7.42
N HIS A 91 -13.80 -13.49 7.73
CA HIS A 91 -12.78 -13.95 6.78
C HIS A 91 -13.38 -14.57 5.49
N THR A 92 -14.69 -14.80 5.48
CA THR A 92 -15.46 -15.36 4.36
C THR A 92 -15.84 -14.35 3.27
N ASP A 93 -15.62 -13.04 3.46
CA ASP A 93 -16.03 -12.04 2.46
C ASP A 93 -15.21 -12.22 1.17
N VAL A 94 -15.89 -12.44 0.05
CA VAL A 94 -15.28 -12.74 -1.26
C VAL A 94 -15.05 -11.47 -2.10
N GLU A 95 -14.14 -11.52 -3.09
CA GLU A 95 -13.82 -10.35 -3.96
C GLU A 95 -15.03 -9.75 -4.67
N SER A 96 -16.07 -10.55 -4.93
CA SER A 96 -17.30 -10.07 -5.56
C SER A 96 -18.15 -9.17 -4.68
N ASP A 97 -17.99 -9.26 -3.36
CA ASP A 97 -18.76 -8.44 -2.41
C ASP A 97 -18.10 -7.06 -2.20
N LEU A 98 -16.89 -6.89 -2.74
CA LEU A 98 -16.17 -5.63 -2.73
C LEU A 98 -16.88 -4.58 -3.59
N ASP A 99 -17.29 -3.48 -2.96
CA ASP A 99 -17.70 -2.28 -3.69
C ASP A 99 -16.48 -1.53 -4.25
N LYS A 100 -15.95 -2.04 -5.37
CA LYS A 100 -14.76 -1.53 -6.07
C LYS A 100 -14.83 -0.03 -6.40
N ASP A 101 -16.03 0.53 -6.50
CA ASP A 101 -16.26 1.94 -6.82
C ASP A 101 -16.15 2.86 -5.60
N ASN A 102 -16.26 2.32 -4.39
CA ASN A 102 -16.27 3.10 -3.15
C ASN A 102 -15.01 2.94 -2.28
N PHE A 103 -13.95 2.31 -2.82
CA PHE A 103 -12.70 2.14 -2.09
C PHE A 103 -11.80 3.38 -2.12
N ARG A 104 -11.35 3.82 -0.94
CA ARG A 104 -10.24 4.78 -0.84
C ARG A 104 -8.93 4.05 -1.14
N LEU A 105 -8.23 4.50 -2.18
CA LEU A 105 -6.95 3.96 -2.59
C LEU A 105 -5.77 4.63 -1.87
N TYR A 106 -4.75 3.87 -1.51
CA TYR A 106 -3.48 4.35 -0.96
C TYR A 106 -2.33 3.77 -1.77
N GLY A 107 -1.33 4.56 -2.13
CA GLY A 107 -0.28 4.12 -3.06
C GLY A 107 1.07 4.79 -2.81
N SER A 108 1.96 4.62 -3.78
CA SER A 108 3.36 5.04 -3.70
C SER A 108 3.86 5.66 -5.00
N PHE A 109 4.90 6.48 -4.92
CA PHE A 109 5.49 7.18 -6.06
C PHE A 109 6.97 7.45 -5.82
N PHE A 110 7.73 7.69 -6.88
CA PHE A 110 9.10 8.20 -6.77
C PHE A 110 9.07 9.73 -6.72
N VAL A 111 9.87 10.31 -5.82
CA VAL A 111 10.10 11.75 -5.79
C VAL A 111 10.94 12.13 -7.01
N SER A 112 10.36 12.91 -7.92
CA SER A 112 11.08 13.44 -9.09
C SER A 112 11.87 14.71 -8.75
N SER A 113 11.25 15.61 -7.98
CA SER A 113 11.90 16.84 -7.52
C SER A 113 11.20 17.42 -6.30
N VAL A 114 11.93 18.25 -5.57
CA VAL A 114 11.42 19.11 -4.50
C VAL A 114 11.56 20.56 -4.96
N ASP A 115 10.57 21.41 -4.65
CA ASP A 115 10.65 22.82 -4.98
C ASP A 115 11.69 23.56 -4.12
N ALA A 116 12.11 24.74 -4.58
CA ALA A 116 13.16 25.50 -3.89
C ALA A 116 12.75 26.02 -2.50
N ASP A 117 11.44 26.15 -2.27
CA ASP A 117 10.87 26.63 -1.03
C ASP A 117 10.60 25.50 -0.02
N ASN A 118 10.92 24.25 -0.36
CA ASN A 118 10.66 23.08 0.47
C ASN A 118 9.19 23.07 0.95
N ARG A 119 8.24 23.15 0.02
CA ARG A 119 6.80 23.03 0.32
C ARG A 119 6.10 22.04 -0.57
N LYS A 120 6.72 21.65 -1.68
CA LYS A 120 6.11 20.82 -2.71
C LYS A 120 7.05 19.74 -3.18
N VAL A 121 6.47 18.56 -3.39
CA VAL A 121 7.08 17.45 -4.10
C VAL A 121 6.39 17.27 -5.44
N VAL A 122 7.17 16.94 -6.47
CA VAL A 122 6.68 16.42 -7.75
C VAL A 122 6.91 14.91 -7.79
N ALA A 123 5.84 14.14 -7.93
CA ALA A 123 5.88 12.70 -8.13
C ALA A 123 6.20 12.33 -9.59
N ASP A 124 6.69 11.10 -9.80
CA ASP A 124 6.91 10.52 -11.13
C ASP A 124 5.61 10.23 -11.91
N ARG A 125 4.46 10.26 -11.24
CA ARG A 125 3.14 9.91 -11.79
C ARG A 125 2.03 10.79 -11.23
N ASN A 126 0.83 10.72 -11.82
CA ASN A 126 -0.36 11.34 -11.23
C ASN A 126 -0.73 10.58 -9.95
N VAL A 127 -0.81 11.30 -8.83
CA VAL A 127 -1.08 10.72 -7.50
C VAL A 127 -2.49 11.02 -7.00
N GLU A 128 -3.30 11.76 -7.75
CA GLU A 128 -4.65 12.17 -7.35
C GLU A 128 -5.57 10.99 -7.07
N ALA A 129 -5.32 9.81 -7.67
CA ALA A 129 -6.12 8.63 -7.38
C ALA A 129 -5.98 8.15 -5.91
N PHE A 130 -4.83 8.41 -5.28
CA PHE A 130 -4.48 7.82 -3.99
C PHE A 130 -3.93 8.80 -2.94
N ILE A 131 -3.73 10.08 -3.27
CA ILE A 131 -3.37 11.14 -2.32
C ILE A 131 -4.41 12.26 -2.42
N LYS A 132 -4.90 12.73 -1.27
CA LYS A 132 -5.88 13.81 -1.10
C LYS A 132 -5.36 14.82 -0.08
N ALA A 133 -6.00 15.99 -0.05
CA ALA A 133 -5.80 16.94 1.04
C ALA A 133 -6.10 16.28 2.40
N ASP A 134 -5.36 16.69 3.43
CA ASP A 134 -5.40 16.15 4.80
C ASP A 134 -4.86 14.72 4.97
N ASP A 135 -4.46 14.04 3.90
CA ASP A 135 -3.71 12.79 4.02
C ASP A 135 -2.31 13.03 4.61
N ARG A 136 -1.72 11.98 5.18
CA ARG A 136 -0.28 11.93 5.46
C ARG A 136 0.46 11.14 4.39
N VAL A 137 1.60 11.68 3.99
CA VAL A 137 2.57 11.04 3.09
C VAL A 137 3.87 10.82 3.84
N SER A 138 4.37 9.58 3.82
CA SER A 138 5.69 9.24 4.34
C SER A 138 6.73 9.20 3.23
N PHE A 139 7.94 9.64 3.56
CA PHE A 139 9.09 9.65 2.67
C PHE A 139 10.18 8.72 3.19
N TRP A 140 10.83 8.02 2.27
CA TRP A 140 11.75 6.93 2.57
C TRP A 140 13.01 7.02 1.73
N ASN A 141 14.16 6.75 2.36
CA ASN A 141 15.40 6.51 1.67
C ASN A 141 15.37 5.09 1.11
N LEU A 142 15.19 4.95 -0.21
CA LEU A 142 15.07 3.62 -0.84
C LEU A 142 16.40 2.83 -0.87
N THR A 143 17.53 3.50 -0.65
CA THR A 143 18.84 2.84 -0.56
C THR A 143 19.04 2.18 0.80
N THR A 144 18.63 2.84 1.88
CA THR A 144 18.80 2.31 3.25
C THR A 144 17.56 1.59 3.77
N GLY A 145 16.40 1.82 3.16
CA GLY A 145 15.10 1.32 3.64
C GLY A 145 14.57 2.09 4.86
N GLU A 146 15.17 3.23 5.21
CA GLU A 146 14.80 4.00 6.41
C GLU A 146 13.77 5.10 6.09
N ARG A 147 12.78 5.27 6.98
CA ARG A 147 11.84 6.38 6.88
C ARG A 147 12.54 7.69 7.21
N LYS A 148 12.41 8.67 6.34
CA LYS A 148 12.93 10.04 6.49
C LYS A 148 12.01 10.91 7.34
N THR A 149 10.78 11.10 6.86
CA THR A 149 9.76 11.94 7.52
C THR A 149 8.36 11.57 7.06
N SER A 150 7.34 12.18 7.67
CA SER A 150 5.95 12.12 7.24
C SER A 150 5.31 13.50 7.33
N MET A 151 4.65 13.94 6.26
CA MET A 151 4.09 15.30 6.14
C MET A 151 2.61 15.26 5.78
N GLU A 152 1.87 16.26 6.26
CA GLU A 152 0.43 16.41 5.99
C GLU A 152 0.18 17.22 4.72
N VAL A 153 -0.67 16.69 3.85
CA VAL A 153 -0.95 17.25 2.53
C VAL A 153 -1.91 18.44 2.66
N GLU A 154 -1.53 19.56 2.07
CA GLU A 154 -2.40 20.73 1.89
C GLU A 154 -3.26 20.58 0.63
N SER A 155 -2.64 20.21 -0.49
CA SER A 155 -3.33 20.03 -1.77
C SER A 155 -2.57 19.13 -2.73
N VAL A 156 -3.29 18.57 -3.69
CA VAL A 156 -2.76 17.72 -4.76
C VAL A 156 -3.30 18.23 -6.10
N SER A 157 -2.43 18.28 -7.11
CA SER A 157 -2.80 18.60 -8.50
C SER A 157 -1.96 17.76 -9.46
N GLY A 158 -2.56 16.73 -10.04
CA GLY A 158 -1.86 15.74 -10.87
C GLY A 158 -0.73 15.04 -10.11
N SER A 159 0.52 15.34 -10.47
CA SER A 159 1.72 14.78 -9.80
C SER A 159 2.29 15.68 -8.71
N GLU A 160 1.74 16.89 -8.52
CA GLU A 160 2.23 17.84 -7.53
C GLU A 160 1.52 17.66 -6.19
N ILE A 161 2.30 17.56 -5.11
CA ILE A 161 1.81 17.46 -3.73
C ILE A 161 2.37 18.64 -2.95
N THR A 162 1.49 19.48 -2.41
CA THR A 162 1.87 20.61 -1.55
C THR A 162 1.57 20.27 -0.10
N PHE A 163 2.49 20.58 0.81
CA PHE A 163 2.40 20.24 2.22
C PHE A 163 2.06 21.46 3.09
N LYS A 164 1.30 21.20 4.16
CA LYS A 164 0.90 22.24 5.13
C LYS A 164 2.10 22.79 5.88
N GLU A 165 2.95 21.88 6.35
CA GLU A 165 4.21 22.17 7.01
C GLU A 165 5.28 21.25 6.44
N TRP A 166 6.48 21.79 6.28
CA TRP A 166 7.62 21.02 5.79
C TRP A 166 8.55 20.67 6.94
N ASP A 167 8.95 19.40 7.00
CA ASP A 167 9.92 18.93 7.97
C ASP A 167 11.33 19.00 7.37
N ASP A 168 12.04 20.09 7.69
CA ASP A 168 13.43 20.32 7.27
C ASP A 168 14.40 19.25 7.79
N ASN A 169 14.02 18.43 8.78
CA ASN A 169 14.87 17.35 9.29
C ASN A 169 14.87 16.11 8.39
N GLY A 170 13.88 15.98 7.49
CA GLY A 170 13.70 14.79 6.65
C GLY A 170 14.56 14.74 5.39
N ASP A 171 15.18 15.85 4.95
CA ASP A 171 15.97 15.98 3.71
C ASP A 171 15.41 15.16 2.53
N VAL A 172 14.15 15.42 2.18
CA VAL A 172 13.47 14.77 1.05
C VAL A 172 14.11 15.26 -0.25
N ALA A 173 14.45 14.34 -1.14
CA ALA A 173 15.17 14.63 -2.38
C ALA A 173 14.68 13.75 -3.54
N GLY A 174 15.04 14.16 -4.76
CA GLY A 174 14.82 13.35 -5.96
C GLY A 174 15.43 11.96 -5.82
N GLY A 175 14.66 10.93 -6.15
CA GLY A 175 15.02 9.51 -6.01
C GLY A 175 14.53 8.84 -4.71
N ASP A 176 13.99 9.60 -3.75
CA ASP A 176 13.29 9.02 -2.60
C ASP A 176 11.96 8.36 -2.99
N GLY A 177 11.47 7.47 -2.13
CA GLY A 177 10.12 6.91 -2.22
C GLY A 177 9.15 7.72 -1.38
N GLY A 178 8.00 8.06 -1.93
CA GLY A 178 6.87 8.65 -1.22
C GLY A 178 5.67 7.71 -1.22
N CYS A 179 4.92 7.65 -0.13
CA CYS A 179 3.70 6.84 -0.07
C CYS A 179 2.64 7.43 0.85
N SER A 180 1.37 7.28 0.49
CA SER A 180 0.25 7.62 1.37
C SER A 180 0.15 6.59 2.49
N ILE A 181 -0.14 7.06 3.69
CA ILE A 181 -0.36 6.19 4.86
C ILE A 181 -1.81 5.71 4.85
N LEU A 182 -2.04 4.39 4.81
CA LEU A 182 -3.35 3.81 5.06
C LEU A 182 -3.57 3.66 6.58
N PRO A 183 -4.43 4.47 7.22
CA PRO A 183 -4.77 4.26 8.63
C PRO A 183 -5.64 3.00 8.76
N LEU A 184 -5.35 2.19 9.76
CA LEU A 184 -6.17 1.03 10.12
C LEU A 184 -7.02 1.37 11.36
N PRO A 185 -8.26 0.86 11.44
CA PRO A 185 -9.09 1.02 12.63
C PRO A 185 -8.47 0.25 13.80
N ASP A 186 -8.92 0.58 15.00
CA ASP A 186 -8.71 -0.22 16.20
C ASP A 186 -9.11 -1.68 15.91
N LEU A 187 -8.25 -2.62 16.31
CA LEU A 187 -8.44 -4.05 16.13
C LEU A 187 -8.45 -4.72 17.51
N ASN A 188 -9.58 -5.26 17.93
CA ASN A 188 -9.63 -6.01 19.18
C ASN A 188 -8.98 -7.40 19.00
N ALA A 189 -8.59 -8.01 20.11
CA ALA A 189 -8.20 -9.41 20.11
C ALA A 189 -9.29 -10.28 19.46
N ASP A 190 -8.88 -11.19 18.57
CA ASP A 190 -9.74 -12.08 17.78
C ASP A 190 -10.55 -11.45 16.63
N GLU A 191 -10.43 -10.15 16.38
CA GLU A 191 -10.97 -9.51 15.17
C GLU A 191 -9.99 -9.62 13.97
N TYR A 192 -10.55 -9.40 12.77
CA TYR A 192 -9.82 -9.39 11.51
C TYR A 192 -10.04 -8.06 10.78
N ILE A 193 -8.99 -7.55 10.14
CA ILE A 193 -9.10 -6.50 9.12
C ILE A 193 -8.77 -7.10 7.76
N GLY A 194 -9.67 -6.89 6.80
CA GLY A 194 -9.42 -7.19 5.39
C GLY A 194 -8.77 -6.00 4.70
N ILE A 195 -7.63 -6.24 4.05
CA ILE A 195 -7.01 -5.27 3.14
C ILE A 195 -6.97 -5.87 1.74
N TRP A 196 -7.35 -5.01 0.80
CA TRP A 196 -7.39 -5.28 -0.60
C TRP A 196 -6.25 -4.55 -1.30
N LEU A 197 -5.50 -5.29 -2.11
CA LEU A 197 -4.45 -4.76 -2.96
C LEU A 197 -4.99 -4.70 -4.38
N LYS A 198 -5.17 -3.49 -4.90
CA LYS A 198 -5.40 -3.28 -6.34
C LYS A 198 -4.06 -3.21 -7.03
N GLU A 199 -3.82 -4.04 -8.04
CA GLU A 199 -2.71 -3.84 -8.97
C GLU A 199 -3.27 -3.54 -10.36
N VAL A 200 -2.83 -2.42 -10.94
CA VAL A 200 -3.12 -2.02 -12.31
C VAL A 200 -1.92 -2.39 -13.17
N ILE A 201 -2.15 -3.19 -14.22
CA ILE A 201 -1.13 -3.72 -15.12
C ILE A 201 -1.42 -3.20 -16.52
N GLN A 202 -0.50 -2.48 -17.15
CA GLN A 202 -0.69 -2.09 -18.55
C GLN A 202 -0.34 -3.25 -19.51
N PRO A 203 -0.90 -3.26 -20.73
CA PRO A 203 -0.55 -4.24 -21.75
C PRO A 203 0.95 -4.18 -22.11
N PHE A 204 1.51 -5.32 -22.49
CA PHE A 204 2.92 -5.52 -22.84
C PHE A 204 3.92 -5.18 -21.72
N THR A 205 3.51 -5.28 -20.45
CA THR A 205 4.44 -5.18 -19.33
C THR A 205 5.35 -6.41 -19.32
N LYS A 206 6.63 -6.26 -18.98
CA LYS A 206 7.50 -7.43 -18.79
C LYS A 206 7.07 -8.13 -17.50
N PRO A 207 7.12 -9.48 -17.41
CA PRO A 207 6.96 -10.15 -16.12
C PRO A 207 7.95 -9.55 -15.13
N MET A 208 7.48 -9.16 -13.94
CA MET A 208 8.36 -8.64 -12.88
C MET A 208 9.48 -9.64 -12.61
N GLU A 209 10.73 -9.22 -12.85
CA GLU A 209 11.91 -9.93 -12.37
C GLU A 209 12.20 -9.46 -10.94
N ASP A 210 12.63 -10.41 -10.11
CA ASP A 210 12.88 -10.29 -8.66
C ASP A 210 13.77 -9.07 -8.29
N PRO A 211 13.52 -8.35 -7.16
CA PRO A 211 12.48 -8.57 -6.16
C PRO A 211 11.09 -8.06 -6.55
N GLN A 212 10.07 -8.87 -6.27
CA GLN A 212 8.66 -8.52 -6.45
C GLN A 212 8.24 -7.40 -5.48
N ASN A 213 7.15 -6.69 -5.81
CA ASN A 213 6.58 -5.57 -5.04
C ASN A 213 6.74 -5.73 -3.52
N GLN A 214 7.38 -4.75 -2.88
CA GLN A 214 7.61 -4.73 -1.44
C GLN A 214 6.55 -3.90 -0.72
N ILE A 215 5.87 -4.52 0.23
CA ILE A 215 4.89 -3.85 1.09
C ILE A 215 5.47 -3.81 2.51
N ILE A 216 5.63 -2.60 3.07
CA ILE A 216 6.14 -2.45 4.45
C ILE A 216 4.95 -2.31 5.39
N PHE A 217 4.78 -3.29 6.26
CA PHE A 217 3.83 -3.15 7.34
C PHE A 217 4.45 -2.36 8.49
N SER A 218 4.19 -1.07 8.53
CA SER A 218 4.61 -0.21 9.63
C SER A 218 3.61 -0.28 10.78
N VAL A 219 3.84 -1.20 11.72
CA VAL A 219 3.15 -1.14 13.02
C VAL A 219 3.69 0.05 13.80
N VAL A 220 2.97 1.17 13.79
CA VAL A 220 3.26 2.28 14.72
C VAL A 220 2.49 2.00 16.00
N TYR A 221 3.14 1.40 16.98
CA TYR A 221 2.58 1.29 18.33
C TYR A 221 2.55 2.69 18.96
N ASP A 222 1.37 3.17 19.37
CA ASP A 222 1.28 4.29 20.32
C ASP A 222 1.65 3.71 21.68
N ASP A 223 2.85 4.02 22.18
CA ASP A 223 3.27 3.71 23.55
C ASP A 223 2.43 4.58 24.52
N LYS A 224 1.20 4.15 24.81
CA LYS A 224 0.44 4.62 25.96
C LYS A 224 0.51 3.63 27.10
#